data_AF-A0A5B0Q726-F1
#
_entry.id   AF-A0A5B0Q726-F1
#
_cell.length_a   1.000
_cell.length_b   1.000
_cell.length_c   1.000
_cell.angle_alpha   90.00
_cell.angle_beta   90.00
_cell.angle_gamma   90.00
#
_symmetry.space_group_name_H-M   'P 1'
#
loop_
_entity.id
_entity.type
_entity.pdbx_description
1 polymer ?
#
loop_
_entity_poly.entity_id
_entity_poly.type
_entity_poly.pdbx_seq_one_letter_code
_entity_poly.pdbx_strand_id
1 'polypeptide(L)'
;MLNVRSLVGKLLVHRIVCSTYSIPWGRIKFKTNLEGKPYLATELPPGCRFNFNISHDGSMVVCCYTQERLTQSAKSDLPQANRLSGGTGNGDDDTHPQSPQIGVDVMEYKLPRSEKTLDEFGLLLEEHLSPREKELIDQRRRTDFNNPGNLLDGLLQIWTFKESIIKALGIGLSMELSSISLSNLISHPEVNWDPMETGSPATTRQEDFILPDRSSQLVVSINGQEDRNWKVWNAVWARPDSIGVECKYILSAAVKSFCPQNLSTETSLLHPVVFKTISDLLPSH
;
A
#
# COMPACT_ATOMS: atom_id res chain seq x y z
N MET A 1 4.27 20.34 -17.28
CA MET A 1 5.15 19.23 -17.70
C MET A 1 4.57 17.96 -17.10
N LEU A 2 4.16 16.98 -17.91
CA LEU A 2 3.53 15.75 -17.40
C LEU A 2 4.57 14.98 -16.58
N ASN A 3 4.30 14.70 -15.31
CA ASN A 3 5.19 13.89 -14.48
C ASN A 3 5.21 12.46 -15.04
N VAL A 4 6.37 12.01 -15.56
CA VAL A 4 6.54 10.69 -16.19
C VAL A 4 6.07 9.56 -15.25
N ARG A 5 6.31 9.68 -13.94
CA ARG A 5 5.89 8.67 -12.96
C ARG A 5 4.37 8.56 -12.86
N SER A 6 3.67 9.68 -12.89
CA SER A 6 2.21 9.71 -12.86
C SER A 6 1.61 9.11 -14.14
N LEU A 7 2.26 9.33 -15.29
CA LEU A 7 1.89 8.66 -16.54
C LEU A 7 2.11 7.15 -16.43
N VAL A 8 3.29 6.69 -15.99
CA VAL A 8 3.60 5.25 -15.82
C VAL A 8 2.59 4.59 -14.87
N GLY A 9 2.28 5.22 -13.74
CA GLY A 9 1.27 4.70 -12.80
C GLY A 9 -0.09 4.51 -13.47
N LYS A 10 -0.55 5.50 -14.25
CA LYS A 10 -1.81 5.39 -15.01
C LYS A 10 -1.75 4.24 -16.04
N LEU A 11 -0.67 4.15 -16.82
CA LEU A 11 -0.49 3.10 -17.82
C LEU A 11 -0.46 1.70 -17.19
N LEU A 12 0.14 1.57 -16.00
CA LEU A 12 0.19 0.31 -15.26
C LEU A 12 -1.21 -0.18 -14.88
N VAL A 13 -2.06 0.69 -14.35
CA VAL A 13 -3.45 0.32 -14.01
C VAL A 13 -4.27 0.01 -15.26
N HIS A 14 -4.11 0.78 -16.34
CA HIS A 14 -4.75 0.44 -17.62
C HIS A 14 -4.36 -0.97 -18.09
N ARG A 15 -3.06 -1.32 -18.06
CA ARG A 15 -2.59 -2.65 -18.45
C ARG A 15 -3.20 -3.74 -17.58
N ILE A 16 -3.21 -3.57 -16.25
CA ILE A 16 -3.82 -4.51 -15.30
C ILE A 16 -5.31 -4.72 -15.64
N VAL A 17 -6.08 -3.64 -15.80
CA VAL A 17 -7.52 -3.72 -16.09
C VAL A 17 -7.78 -4.38 -17.46
N CYS A 18 -7.00 -4.03 -18.49
CA CYS A 18 -7.08 -4.64 -19.81
C CYS A 18 -6.82 -6.15 -19.74
N SER A 19 -5.74 -6.57 -19.06
CA SER A 19 -5.35 -7.98 -18.99
C SER A 19 -6.30 -8.82 -18.14
N THR A 20 -6.83 -8.25 -17.05
CA THR A 20 -7.63 -9.00 -16.08
C THR A 20 -9.10 -9.11 -16.49
N TYR A 21 -9.67 -8.06 -17.10
CA TYR A 21 -11.11 -7.99 -17.38
C TYR A 21 -11.43 -7.94 -18.88
N SER A 22 -10.43 -8.05 -19.76
CA SER A 22 -10.60 -7.97 -21.22
C SER A 22 -11.28 -6.67 -21.68
N ILE A 23 -11.12 -5.59 -20.93
CA ILE A 23 -11.69 -4.27 -21.24
C ILE A 23 -10.75 -3.56 -22.22
N PRO A 24 -11.24 -3.10 -23.39
CA PRO A 24 -10.42 -2.34 -24.33
C PRO A 24 -9.86 -1.05 -23.70
N TRP A 25 -8.60 -0.73 -24.00
CA TRP A 25 -7.89 0.44 -23.45
C TRP A 25 -8.71 1.74 -23.48
N GLY A 26 -9.33 2.05 -24.62
CA GLY A 26 -10.12 3.27 -24.82
C GLY A 26 -11.44 3.34 -24.03
N ARG A 27 -11.87 2.24 -23.41
CA ARG A 27 -13.07 2.20 -22.54
C ARG A 27 -12.75 2.38 -21.07
N ILE A 28 -11.47 2.38 -20.69
CA ILE A 28 -11.05 2.55 -19.30
C ILE A 28 -11.18 4.03 -18.91
N LYS A 29 -11.92 4.27 -17.84
CA LYS A 29 -12.23 5.59 -17.29
C LYS A 29 -11.87 5.58 -15.81
N PHE A 30 -11.18 6.62 -15.37
CA PHE A 30 -10.88 6.86 -13.96
C PHE A 30 -11.59 8.12 -13.49
N LYS A 31 -11.93 8.15 -12.22
CA LYS A 31 -12.41 9.33 -11.49
C LYS A 31 -11.65 9.42 -10.17
N THR A 32 -11.83 10.51 -9.43
CA THR A 32 -11.30 10.69 -8.08
C THR A 32 -12.45 10.84 -7.09
N ASN A 33 -12.24 10.42 -5.85
CA ASN A 33 -13.11 10.84 -4.74
C ASN A 33 -12.89 12.34 -4.42
N LEU A 34 -13.57 12.85 -3.39
CA LEU A 34 -13.48 14.27 -3.00
C LEU A 34 -12.07 14.67 -2.54
N GLU A 35 -11.30 13.70 -2.07
CA GLU A 35 -9.97 13.80 -1.48
C GLU A 35 -8.87 13.51 -2.51
N GLY A 36 -9.24 13.27 -3.78
CA GLY A 36 -8.31 13.07 -4.88
C GLY A 36 -7.81 11.64 -5.09
N LYS A 37 -8.24 10.66 -4.27
CA LYS A 37 -7.90 9.24 -4.49
C LYS A 37 -8.54 8.73 -5.79
N PRO A 38 -7.75 8.25 -6.77
CA PRO A 38 -8.29 7.74 -8.01
C PRO A 38 -8.97 6.37 -7.82
N TYR A 39 -10.03 6.13 -8.59
CA TYR A 39 -10.74 4.85 -8.65
C TYR A 39 -11.18 4.54 -10.09
N LEU A 40 -11.43 3.26 -10.36
CA LEU A 40 -11.89 2.79 -11.66
C LEU A 40 -13.40 3.09 -11.80
N ALA A 41 -13.75 3.94 -12.77
CA ALA A 41 -15.14 4.30 -13.06
C ALA A 41 -15.74 3.50 -14.23
N THR A 42 -14.96 2.58 -14.81
CA THR A 42 -15.43 1.65 -15.85
C THR A 42 -16.20 0.51 -15.21
N GLU A 43 -17.37 0.22 -15.79
CA GLU A 43 -18.16 -0.96 -15.42
C GLU A 43 -17.36 -2.24 -15.72
N LEU A 44 -17.22 -3.07 -14.68
CA LEU A 44 -16.56 -4.37 -14.76
C LEU A 44 -17.57 -5.47 -15.11
N PRO A 45 -17.10 -6.65 -15.55
CA PRO A 45 -17.96 -7.82 -15.68
C PRO A 45 -18.77 -8.10 -14.41
N PRO A 46 -20.00 -8.65 -14.51
CA PRO A 46 -20.85 -8.89 -13.35
C PRO A 46 -20.14 -9.68 -12.24
N GLY A 47 -20.29 -9.22 -10.99
CA GLY A 47 -19.66 -9.84 -9.83
C GLY A 47 -18.18 -9.51 -9.63
N CYS A 48 -17.55 -8.73 -10.51
CA CYS A 48 -16.17 -8.30 -10.34
C CYS A 48 -16.09 -6.95 -9.62
N ARG A 49 -15.11 -6.80 -8.72
CA ARG A 49 -14.69 -5.51 -8.16
C ARG A 49 -13.18 -5.34 -8.28
N PHE A 50 -12.75 -4.09 -8.42
CA PHE A 50 -11.37 -3.70 -8.59
C PHE A 50 -11.09 -2.41 -7.83
N ASN A 51 -10.24 -2.51 -6.81
CA ASN A 51 -9.64 -1.35 -6.16
C ASN A 51 -8.15 -1.29 -6.51
N PHE A 52 -7.58 -0.09 -6.51
CA PHE A 52 -6.15 0.09 -6.69
C PHE A 52 -5.63 1.29 -5.91
N ASN A 53 -4.33 1.30 -5.66
CA ASN A 53 -3.61 2.47 -5.19
C ASN A 53 -2.21 2.49 -5.82
N ILE A 54 -1.68 3.70 -6.02
CA ILE A 54 -0.40 3.93 -6.69
C ILE A 54 0.45 4.81 -5.77
N SER A 55 1.75 4.53 -5.72
CA SER A 55 2.74 5.48 -5.21
C SER A 55 3.98 5.50 -6.11
N HIS A 56 4.77 6.55 -6.01
CA HIS A 56 6.02 6.66 -6.75
C HIS A 56 7.01 7.56 -6.03
N ASP A 57 8.28 7.18 -6.04
CA ASP A 57 9.40 8.01 -5.60
C ASP A 57 10.69 7.56 -6.30
N GLY A 58 11.65 8.46 -6.47
CA GLY A 58 12.91 8.15 -7.15
C GLY A 58 12.69 7.63 -8.57
N SER A 59 13.17 6.42 -8.86
CA SER A 59 12.93 5.72 -10.12
C SER A 59 11.85 4.63 -10.01
N MET A 60 11.14 4.54 -8.88
CA MET A 60 10.17 3.49 -8.60
C MET A 60 8.73 4.00 -8.74
N VAL A 61 7.89 3.19 -9.38
CA VAL A 61 6.43 3.35 -9.41
C VAL A 61 5.83 2.03 -8.95
N VAL A 62 4.98 2.07 -7.93
CA VAL A 62 4.32 0.90 -7.35
C VAL A 62 2.81 1.01 -7.50
N CYS A 63 2.15 -0.12 -7.74
CA CYS A 63 0.71 -0.23 -7.75
C CYS A 63 0.31 -1.46 -6.95
N CYS A 64 -0.60 -1.29 -5.98
CA CYS A 64 -1.33 -2.40 -5.38
C CYS A 64 -2.76 -2.41 -5.92
N TYR A 65 -3.37 -3.58 -6.02
CA TYR A 65 -4.76 -3.72 -6.47
C TYR A 65 -5.44 -4.92 -5.81
N THR A 66 -6.78 -4.86 -5.70
CA THR A 66 -7.60 -6.02 -5.36
C THR A 66 -8.31 -6.54 -6.59
N GLN A 67 -8.49 -7.86 -6.65
CA GLN A 67 -9.31 -8.53 -7.64
C GLN A 67 -10.33 -9.39 -6.91
N GLU A 68 -11.56 -8.90 -6.79
CA GLU A 68 -12.63 -9.61 -6.09
C GLU A 68 -13.64 -10.18 -7.09
N ARG A 69 -14.08 -11.42 -6.84
CA ARG A 69 -15.23 -12.05 -7.50
C ARG A 69 -16.27 -12.38 -6.44
N LEU A 70 -17.38 -11.65 -6.44
CA LEU A 70 -18.51 -11.90 -5.55
C LEU A 70 -19.27 -13.13 -6.05
N THR A 71 -19.31 -14.19 -5.24
CA THR A 71 -20.17 -15.35 -5.50
C THR A 71 -21.61 -15.00 -5.08
N GLN A 72 -22.59 -15.41 -5.88
CA GLN A 72 -24.02 -15.11 -5.64
C GLN A 72 -24.63 -15.84 -4.41
N SER A 73 -23.83 -16.54 -3.59
CA SER A 73 -24.32 -17.44 -2.54
C SER A 73 -24.62 -16.76 -1.19
N ALA A 74 -24.31 -15.47 -1.00
CA ALA A 74 -24.54 -14.77 0.27
C ALA A 74 -25.97 -14.21 0.44
N LYS A 75 -26.99 -14.78 -0.23
CA LYS A 75 -28.37 -14.29 -0.18
C LYS A 75 -29.36 -15.15 0.63
N SER A 76 -28.98 -16.29 1.22
CA SER A 76 -29.98 -17.19 1.83
C SER A 76 -30.03 -17.27 3.36
N ASP A 77 -29.02 -16.85 4.11
CA ASP A 77 -28.94 -17.23 5.53
C ASP A 77 -28.94 -16.02 6.48
N LEU A 78 -30.06 -15.32 6.59
CA LEU A 78 -30.36 -14.49 7.77
C LEU A 78 -31.59 -15.05 8.51
N PRO A 79 -31.48 -15.40 9.80
CA PRO A 79 -32.65 -15.68 10.62
C PRO A 79 -33.51 -14.42 10.78
N GLN A 80 -34.79 -14.52 10.43
CA GLN A 80 -35.78 -13.49 10.74
C GLN A 80 -35.95 -13.40 12.27
N ALA A 81 -35.40 -12.36 12.91
CA ALA A 81 -35.73 -12.04 14.29
C ALA A 81 -35.91 -10.51 14.48
N ASN A 82 -37.14 -10.17 14.88
CA ASN A 82 -37.63 -8.95 15.54
C ASN A 82 -37.56 -7.61 14.79
N ARG A 83 -38.68 -7.30 14.13
CA ARG A 83 -39.13 -5.93 13.88
C ARG A 83 -39.73 -5.33 15.16
N LEU A 84 -39.07 -4.31 15.71
CA LEU A 84 -39.71 -3.29 16.56
C LEU A 84 -39.15 -1.91 16.17
N SER A 85 -39.96 -1.20 15.37
CA SER A 85 -40.18 0.26 15.27
C SER A 85 -39.13 1.28 15.75
N GLY A 86 -38.78 2.19 14.85
CA GLY A 86 -38.79 3.65 15.13
C GLY A 86 -37.51 4.42 14.80
N GLY A 87 -37.44 5.05 13.63
CA GLY A 87 -36.40 6.04 13.32
C GLY A 87 -36.34 6.42 11.84
N THR A 88 -36.91 7.57 11.49
CA THR A 88 -36.83 8.22 10.18
C THR A 88 -35.42 8.76 9.92
N GLY A 89 -34.78 8.35 8.82
CA GLY A 89 -33.53 8.92 8.32
C GLY A 89 -33.15 8.30 6.97
N ASN A 90 -32.77 9.16 6.01
CA ASN A 90 -32.60 8.85 4.59
C ASN A 90 -31.67 7.66 4.31
N GLY A 91 -32.10 6.81 3.38
CA GLY A 91 -31.41 5.59 3.02
C GLY A 91 -30.19 5.80 2.13
N ASP A 92 -29.09 5.16 2.55
CA ASP A 92 -28.27 4.34 1.66
C ASP A 92 -28.41 2.91 2.18
N ASP A 93 -28.76 1.99 1.27
CA ASP A 93 -29.00 0.58 1.52
C ASP A 93 -27.67 -0.13 1.88
N ASP A 94 -27.39 -0.24 3.18
CA ASP A 94 -26.16 -0.80 3.79
C ASP A 94 -26.00 -2.33 3.63
N THR A 95 -26.70 -2.94 2.65
CA THR A 95 -26.75 -4.41 2.47
C THR A 95 -25.68 -4.98 1.53
N HIS A 96 -24.75 -4.15 1.04
CA HIS A 96 -23.62 -4.63 0.24
C HIS A 96 -22.32 -4.71 1.06
N PRO A 97 -21.58 -5.84 0.99
CA PRO A 97 -20.28 -5.93 1.66
C PRO A 97 -19.37 -4.81 1.15
N GLN A 98 -18.80 -4.02 2.06
CA GLN A 98 -17.90 -2.94 1.68
C GLN A 98 -16.62 -3.52 1.08
N SER A 99 -16.12 -2.92 0.01
CA SER A 99 -14.89 -3.37 -0.62
C SER A 99 -13.67 -3.08 0.27
N PRO A 100 -12.63 -3.93 0.26
CA PRO A 100 -11.39 -3.69 0.99
C PRO A 100 -10.76 -2.35 0.60
N GLN A 101 -10.34 -1.60 1.62
CA GLN A 101 -9.60 -0.35 1.45
C GLN A 101 -8.12 -0.67 1.34
N ILE A 102 -7.47 -0.25 0.24
CA ILE A 102 -6.07 -0.56 -0.02
C ILE A 102 -5.24 0.69 -0.30
N GLY A 103 -4.00 0.66 0.19
CA GLY A 103 -3.02 1.73 0.02
C GLY A 103 -1.62 1.16 -0.09
N VAL A 104 -0.77 1.82 -0.87
CA VAL A 104 0.65 1.52 -1.00
C VAL A 104 1.43 2.82 -0.94
N ASP A 105 2.60 2.77 -0.31
CA ASP A 105 3.56 3.86 -0.39
C ASP A 105 4.97 3.36 -0.64
N VAL A 106 5.75 4.20 -1.33
CA VAL A 106 7.15 3.98 -1.60
C VAL A 106 7.93 5.25 -1.32
N MET A 107 9.05 5.12 -0.63
CA MET A 107 10.05 6.18 -0.47
C MET A 107 11.42 5.71 -0.91
N GLU A 108 12.16 6.55 -1.62
CA GLU A 108 13.58 6.37 -1.83
C GLU A 108 14.31 6.63 -0.51
N TYR A 109 15.27 5.79 -0.17
CA TYR A 109 16.03 5.86 1.07
C TYR A 109 17.05 7.01 1.00
N LYS A 110 16.55 8.23 1.18
CA LYS A 110 17.33 9.47 1.24
C LYS A 110 16.53 10.53 1.99
N LEU A 111 17.21 11.60 2.38
CA LEU A 111 16.52 12.77 2.91
C LEU A 111 15.56 13.34 1.86
N PRO A 112 14.34 13.74 2.25
CA PRO A 112 13.43 14.44 1.36
C PRO A 112 14.10 15.68 0.76
N ARG A 113 13.75 16.02 -0.48
CA ARG A 113 14.44 17.08 -1.25
C ARG A 113 14.43 18.46 -0.58
N SER A 114 13.48 18.73 0.31
CA SER A 114 13.36 19.99 1.05
C SER A 114 14.34 20.07 2.22
N GLU A 115 14.80 18.94 2.75
CA GLU A 115 15.58 18.87 3.98
C GLU A 115 17.07 18.74 3.67
N LYS A 116 17.89 19.50 4.40
CA LYS A 116 19.36 19.48 4.22
C LYS A 116 20.03 18.55 5.22
N THR A 117 19.39 18.34 6.37
CA THR A 117 19.94 17.54 7.47
C THR A 117 18.92 16.55 8.03
N LEU A 118 19.42 15.52 8.69
CA LEU A 118 18.59 14.53 9.39
C LEU A 118 17.86 15.14 10.59
N ASP A 119 18.46 16.12 11.26
CA ASP A 119 17.85 16.80 12.39
C ASP A 119 16.65 17.66 11.96
N GLU A 120 16.78 18.42 10.87
CA GLU A 120 15.67 19.18 10.26
C GLU A 120 14.51 18.25 9.88
N PHE A 121 14.83 17.13 9.22
CA PHE A 121 13.82 16.13 8.86
C PHE A 121 13.14 15.51 10.09
N GLY A 122 13.92 15.19 11.12
CA GLY A 122 13.41 14.65 12.38
C GLY A 122 12.49 15.62 13.11
N LEU A 123 12.83 16.91 13.15
CA LEU A 123 11.99 17.96 13.76
C LEU A 123 10.66 18.14 13.00
N LEU A 124 10.71 18.14 11.67
CA LEU A 124 9.51 18.25 10.84
C LEU A 124 8.55 17.06 11.05
N LEU A 125 9.10 15.86 11.19
CA LEU A 125 8.28 14.67 11.44
C LEU A 125 7.74 14.59 12.85
N GLU A 126 8.38 15.24 13.83
CA GLU A 126 8.04 15.11 15.24
C GLU A 126 6.59 15.49 15.56
N GLU A 127 6.02 16.46 14.84
CA GLU A 127 4.61 16.84 14.99
C GLU A 127 3.63 15.78 14.48
N HIS A 128 4.11 14.91 13.58
CA HIS A 128 3.34 13.83 12.95
C HIS A 128 3.55 12.46 13.61
N LEU A 129 4.45 12.38 14.60
CA LEU A 129 4.67 11.16 15.38
C LEU A 129 3.66 11.05 16.54
N SER A 130 3.18 9.84 16.75
CA SER A 130 2.45 9.49 17.98
C SER A 130 3.41 9.44 19.18
N PRO A 131 2.91 9.50 20.43
CA PRO A 131 3.77 9.42 21.62
C PRO A 131 4.69 8.19 21.65
N ARG A 132 4.18 7.04 21.19
CA ARG A 132 4.95 5.79 21.12
C ARG A 132 6.07 5.84 20.09
N GLU A 133 5.81 6.45 18.94
CA GLU A 133 6.81 6.63 17.88
C GLU A 133 7.87 7.65 18.28
N LYS A 134 7.49 8.71 19.00
CA LYS A 134 8.45 9.67 19.59
C LYS A 134 9.42 8.97 20.51
N GLU A 135 8.91 8.14 21.43
CA GLU A 135 9.75 7.37 22.34
C GLU A 135 10.72 6.44 21.58
N LEU A 136 10.24 5.76 20.53
CA LEU A 136 11.07 4.91 19.68
C LEU A 136 12.20 5.70 19.00
N ILE A 137 11.87 6.86 18.42
CA ILE A 137 12.84 7.73 17.74
C ILE A 137 13.87 8.30 18.75
N ASP A 138 13.42 8.71 19.93
CA ASP A 138 14.31 9.19 21.00
C ASP A 138 15.20 8.10 21.58
N GLN A 139 14.75 6.85 21.59
CA GLN A 139 15.61 5.71 21.90
C GLN A 139 16.71 5.54 20.83
N ARG A 140 16.35 5.52 19.54
CA ARG A 140 17.34 5.40 18.44
C ARG A 140 18.35 6.55 18.44
N ARG A 141 17.90 7.79 18.67
CA ARG A 141 18.78 8.98 18.82
C ARG A 141 19.83 8.79 19.92
N ARG A 142 19.48 8.10 21.02
CA ARG A 142 20.36 7.87 22.17
C ARG A 142 21.26 6.64 22.04
N THR A 143 20.86 5.62 21.28
CA THR A 143 21.63 4.37 21.17
C THR A 143 22.57 4.34 19.97
N ASP A 144 22.21 5.04 18.88
CA ASP A 144 22.86 4.88 17.58
C ASP A 144 23.69 6.09 17.15
N PHE A 145 24.38 6.76 18.09
CA PHE A 145 25.24 7.91 17.79
C PHE A 145 26.28 7.63 16.68
N ASN A 146 26.70 6.37 16.53
CA ASN A 146 27.68 5.95 15.51
C ASN A 146 27.04 5.51 14.18
N ASN A 147 25.71 5.46 14.08
CA ASN A 147 24.99 5.06 12.88
C ASN A 147 23.73 5.91 12.65
N PRO A 148 23.88 7.16 12.17
CA PRO A 148 22.75 8.04 11.88
C PRO A 148 21.78 7.47 10.82
N GLY A 149 22.22 6.48 10.03
CA GLY A 149 21.36 5.75 9.10
C GLY A 149 20.18 5.07 9.80
N ASN A 150 20.32 4.61 11.04
CA ASN A 150 19.23 3.94 11.77
C ASN A 150 18.10 4.90 12.18
N LEU A 151 18.43 6.17 12.41
CA LEU A 151 17.43 7.20 12.68
C LEU A 151 16.66 7.55 11.39
N LEU A 152 17.37 7.77 10.28
CA LEU A 152 16.73 8.02 8.98
C LEU A 152 15.84 6.84 8.57
N ASP A 153 16.31 5.62 8.73
CA ASP A 153 15.56 4.38 8.51
C ASP A 153 14.21 4.39 9.24
N GLY A 154 14.24 4.65 10.55
CA GLY A 154 13.03 4.65 11.38
C GLY A 154 12.05 5.73 10.95
N LEU A 155 12.53 6.94 10.68
CA LEU A 155 11.71 8.06 10.24
C LEU A 155 11.02 7.77 8.91
N LEU A 156 11.77 7.29 7.91
CA LEU A 156 11.22 6.96 6.60
C LEU A 156 10.25 5.77 6.66
N GLN A 157 10.54 4.74 7.47
CA GLN A 157 9.63 3.60 7.63
C GLN A 157 8.31 4.01 8.29
N ILE A 158 8.33 4.85 9.33
CA ILE A 158 7.11 5.38 9.97
C ILE A 158 6.29 6.16 8.95
N TRP A 159 6.93 7.08 8.21
CA TRP A 159 6.25 7.89 7.20
C TRP A 159 5.61 7.02 6.12
N THR A 160 6.40 6.16 5.48
CA THR A 160 5.94 5.29 4.38
C THR A 160 4.77 4.43 4.83
N PHE A 161 4.83 3.92 6.07
CA PHE A 161 3.73 3.17 6.63
C PHE A 161 2.46 4.02 6.81
N LYS A 162 2.55 5.18 7.47
CA LYS A 162 1.39 6.03 7.73
C LYS A 162 0.72 6.50 6.45
N GLU A 163 1.53 6.87 5.46
CA GLU A 163 1.05 7.20 4.11
C GLU A 163 0.31 6.04 3.48
N SER A 164 0.80 4.79 3.61
CA SER A 164 0.09 3.62 3.09
C SER A 164 -1.30 3.43 3.75
N ILE A 165 -1.45 3.75 5.04
CA ILE A 165 -2.76 3.73 5.74
C ILE A 165 -3.67 4.86 5.28
N ILE A 166 -3.17 6.09 5.22
CA ILE A 166 -3.96 7.25 4.76
C ILE A 166 -4.46 7.01 3.34
N LYS A 167 -3.57 6.52 2.47
CA LYS A 167 -3.91 6.12 1.10
C LYS A 167 -4.93 5.00 1.07
N ALA A 168 -4.88 4.05 2.00
CA ALA A 168 -5.90 3.01 2.11
C ALA A 168 -7.27 3.59 2.44
N LEU A 169 -7.35 4.41 3.49
CA LEU A 169 -8.59 5.07 3.93
C LEU A 169 -9.15 6.04 2.88
N GLY A 170 -8.28 6.67 2.09
CA GLY A 170 -8.68 7.58 1.02
C GLY A 170 -9.18 8.94 1.51
N ILE A 171 -8.79 9.33 2.72
CA ILE A 171 -9.22 10.56 3.41
C ILE A 171 -8.28 11.76 3.20
N GLY A 172 -7.19 11.55 2.46
CA GLY A 172 -6.18 12.59 2.18
C GLY A 172 -5.57 13.17 3.45
N LEU A 173 -5.29 14.48 3.44
CA LEU A 173 -4.68 15.20 4.56
C LEU A 173 -5.67 15.52 5.70
N SER A 174 -6.93 15.08 5.61
CA SER A 174 -7.95 15.35 6.63
C SER A 174 -7.73 14.57 7.93
N MET A 175 -6.85 13.56 7.92
CA MET A 175 -6.45 12.81 9.11
C MET A 175 -5.09 13.26 9.59
N GLU A 176 -5.01 13.58 10.87
CA GLU A 176 -3.73 13.88 11.51
C GLU A 176 -2.86 12.63 11.58
N LEU A 177 -1.64 12.70 11.02
CA LEU A 177 -0.68 11.59 11.03
C LEU A 177 -0.37 11.09 12.45
N SER A 178 -0.36 11.99 13.43
CA SER A 178 -0.12 11.68 14.86
C SER A 178 -1.20 10.80 15.48
N SER A 179 -2.41 10.77 14.89
CA SER A 179 -3.50 9.90 15.32
C SER A 179 -3.29 8.43 14.95
N ILE A 180 -2.42 8.15 13.97
CA ILE A 180 -2.04 6.80 13.55
C ILE A 180 -0.76 6.42 14.28
N SER A 181 -0.69 5.21 14.82
CA SER A 181 0.54 4.67 15.39
C SER A 181 0.72 3.18 15.09
N LEU A 182 1.98 2.74 15.11
CA LEU A 182 2.33 1.32 15.14
C LEU A 182 2.89 0.89 16.48
N SER A 183 2.60 -0.35 16.84
CA SER A 183 3.15 -0.94 18.04
C SER A 183 4.65 -1.24 17.98
N ASN A 184 5.15 -1.88 16.92
CA ASN A 184 6.50 -2.47 16.92
C ASN A 184 7.24 -2.21 15.60
N LEU A 185 7.49 -0.95 15.24
CA LEU A 185 8.29 -0.62 14.07
C LEU A 185 9.78 -0.88 14.34
N ILE A 186 10.15 -2.16 14.35
CA ILE A 186 11.50 -2.65 14.58
C ILE A 186 12.15 -2.81 13.21
N SER A 187 13.31 -2.19 13.03
CA SER A 187 14.24 -2.30 11.90
C SER A 187 13.93 -3.51 11.01
N HIS A 188 13.11 -3.29 9.98
CA HIS A 188 12.67 -4.40 9.14
C HIS A 188 13.84 -4.90 8.29
N PRO A 189 13.97 -6.22 8.07
CA PRO A 189 15.10 -6.79 7.37
C PRO A 189 15.20 -6.18 5.96
N GLU A 190 16.39 -5.68 5.62
CA GLU A 190 16.72 -5.33 4.24
C GLU A 190 16.62 -6.59 3.38
N VAL A 191 15.87 -6.49 2.30
CA VAL A 191 15.81 -7.51 1.26
C VAL A 191 16.73 -7.05 0.14
N ASN A 192 17.86 -7.74 0.00
CA ASN A 192 18.75 -7.56 -1.13
C ASN A 192 18.17 -8.25 -2.36
N TRP A 193 18.02 -7.50 -3.44
CA TRP A 193 17.70 -8.07 -4.75
C TRP A 193 18.93 -8.01 -5.63
N ASP A 194 19.61 -9.15 -5.81
CA ASP A 194 20.66 -9.29 -6.81
C ASP A 194 20.09 -9.97 -8.08
N PRO A 195 19.90 -9.23 -9.18
CA PRO A 195 19.48 -9.83 -10.44
C PRO A 195 20.55 -10.75 -11.07
N MET A 196 21.80 -10.76 -10.59
CA MET A 196 22.91 -11.51 -11.20
C MET A 196 23.23 -12.86 -10.54
N GLU A 197 22.71 -13.19 -9.36
CA GLU A 197 22.98 -14.50 -8.71
C GLU A 197 22.14 -15.68 -9.26
N THR A 198 21.22 -15.44 -10.20
CA THR A 198 20.56 -16.54 -10.92
C THR A 198 21.37 -16.90 -12.16
N GLY A 199 22.40 -17.72 -11.97
CA GLY A 199 23.20 -18.35 -13.04
C GLY A 199 22.43 -19.36 -13.90
N SER A 200 21.21 -19.03 -14.35
CA SER A 200 20.41 -19.86 -15.26
C SER A 200 20.08 -19.12 -16.56
N PRO A 201 20.13 -19.81 -17.71
CA PRO A 201 20.09 -19.19 -19.02
C PRO A 201 18.70 -18.60 -19.31
N ALA A 202 18.62 -17.27 -19.47
CA ALA A 202 17.67 -16.48 -20.28
C ALA A 202 16.17 -16.86 -20.34
N THR A 203 15.67 -17.73 -19.46
CA THR A 203 14.31 -18.28 -19.47
C THR A 203 13.69 -18.38 -18.08
N THR A 204 14.45 -18.10 -17.02
CA THR A 204 13.95 -17.98 -15.65
C THR A 204 13.21 -16.65 -15.50
N ARG A 205 11.89 -16.72 -15.29
CA ARG A 205 11.01 -15.58 -15.03
C ARG A 205 11.62 -14.73 -13.91
N GLN A 206 11.59 -13.41 -14.08
CA GLN A 206 11.75 -12.40 -13.02
C GLN A 206 11.02 -12.90 -11.76
N GLU A 207 11.77 -13.41 -10.77
CA GLU A 207 11.17 -14.21 -9.71
C GLU A 207 10.24 -13.35 -8.85
N ASP A 208 9.02 -13.87 -8.66
CA ASP A 208 7.97 -13.22 -7.89
C ASP A 208 8.44 -13.01 -6.44
N PHE A 209 8.65 -11.75 -6.04
CA PHE A 209 8.96 -11.42 -4.66
C PHE A 209 7.68 -11.36 -3.84
N ILE A 210 7.67 -11.96 -2.66
CA ILE A 210 6.55 -11.82 -1.73
C ILE A 210 6.94 -10.74 -0.72
N LEU A 211 6.25 -9.61 -0.77
CA LEU A 211 6.42 -8.58 0.26
C LEU A 211 6.11 -9.21 1.61
N PRO A 212 6.99 -9.08 2.62
CA PRO A 212 6.81 -9.77 3.88
C PRO A 212 5.57 -9.29 4.63
N ASP A 213 4.73 -10.23 5.05
CA ASP A 213 3.59 -9.94 5.94
C ASP A 213 4.11 -9.56 7.33
N ARG A 214 3.67 -8.39 7.81
CA ARG A 214 4.00 -7.83 9.12
C ARG A 214 2.79 -7.78 10.06
N SER A 215 1.63 -8.29 9.64
CA SER A 215 0.36 -8.18 10.37
C SER A 215 0.34 -8.88 11.72
N SER A 216 1.23 -9.85 11.95
CA SER A 216 1.40 -10.50 13.26
C SER A 216 2.35 -9.74 14.20
N GLN A 217 3.20 -8.88 13.64
CA GLN A 217 4.25 -8.14 14.36
C GLN A 217 3.81 -6.70 14.65
N LEU A 218 3.03 -6.12 13.73
CA LEU A 218 2.56 -4.75 13.77
C LEU A 218 1.08 -4.70 14.13
N VAL A 219 0.76 -3.88 15.12
CA VAL A 219 -0.61 -3.52 15.47
C VAL A 219 -0.81 -2.06 15.11
N VAL A 220 -1.78 -1.82 14.23
CA VAL A 220 -2.21 -0.47 13.87
C VAL A 220 -3.08 0.07 14.98
N SER A 221 -2.84 1.30 15.40
CA SER A 221 -3.76 2.03 16.27
C SER A 221 -4.19 3.34 15.62
N ILE A 222 -5.46 3.68 15.79
CA ILE A 222 -6.04 4.95 15.33
C ILE A 222 -6.67 5.63 16.54
N ASN A 223 -6.31 6.87 16.82
CA ASN A 223 -6.74 7.61 18.01
C ASN A 223 -6.47 6.85 19.32
N GLY A 224 -5.33 6.15 19.37
CA GLY A 224 -4.93 5.34 20.53
C GLY A 224 -5.68 4.02 20.72
N GLN A 225 -6.59 3.65 19.82
CA GLN A 225 -7.31 2.37 19.85
C GLN A 225 -6.72 1.39 18.84
N GLU A 226 -6.41 0.17 19.27
CA GLU A 226 -5.93 -0.89 18.38
C GLU A 226 -7.01 -1.26 17.34
N ASP A 227 -6.64 -1.26 16.06
CA ASP A 227 -7.48 -1.73 14.96
C ASP A 227 -6.83 -2.97 14.32
N ARG A 228 -7.36 -4.15 14.66
CA ARG A 228 -6.83 -5.45 14.20
C ARG A 228 -7.40 -5.88 12.84
N ASN A 229 -8.19 -5.03 12.19
CA ASN A 229 -8.73 -5.29 10.85
C ASN A 229 -7.74 -4.93 9.74
N TRP A 230 -6.55 -4.46 10.11
CA TRP A 230 -5.48 -4.14 9.19
C TRP A 230 -4.60 -5.34 8.90
N LYS A 231 -4.25 -5.47 7.63
CA LYS A 231 -3.13 -6.25 7.15
C LYS A 231 -2.08 -5.33 6.57
N VAL A 232 -0.82 -5.61 6.89
CA VAL A 232 0.30 -4.73 6.60
C VAL A 232 1.46 -5.55 6.05
N TRP A 233 2.07 -5.04 4.99
CA TRP A 233 3.30 -5.57 4.41
C TRP A 233 4.35 -4.46 4.33
N ASN A 234 5.58 -4.78 4.69
CA ASN A 234 6.67 -3.81 4.67
C ASN A 234 8.03 -4.48 4.41
N ALA A 235 8.84 -3.84 3.55
CA ALA A 235 10.24 -4.18 3.35
C ALA A 235 11.07 -2.94 2.99
N VAL A 236 12.36 -3.01 3.35
CA VAL A 236 13.41 -2.19 2.75
C VAL A 236 14.00 -2.99 1.59
N TRP A 237 14.06 -2.40 0.41
CA TRP A 237 14.53 -3.03 -0.81
C TRP A 237 15.77 -2.31 -1.32
N ALA A 238 16.86 -3.04 -1.49
CA ALA A 238 18.09 -2.54 -2.08
C ALA A 238 18.25 -3.07 -3.51
N ARG A 239 18.55 -2.17 -4.45
CA ARG A 239 18.90 -2.53 -5.82
C ARG A 239 20.18 -1.82 -6.26
N PRO A 240 21.15 -2.56 -6.83
CA PRO A 240 22.25 -1.95 -7.58
C PRO A 240 21.69 -1.20 -8.78
N ASP A 241 21.96 0.10 -8.88
CA ASP A 241 21.67 0.86 -10.10
C ASP A 241 22.62 0.46 -11.25
N SER A 242 22.38 0.96 -12.45
CA SER A 242 23.21 0.66 -13.63
C SER A 242 24.66 1.14 -13.55
N ILE A 243 25.01 1.92 -12.53
CA ILE A 243 26.33 2.53 -12.29
C ILE A 243 27.02 1.89 -11.08
N GLY A 244 26.37 0.91 -10.42
CA GLY A 244 26.89 0.24 -9.23
C GLY A 244 26.66 1.00 -7.93
N VAL A 245 25.83 2.05 -7.94
CA VAL A 245 25.37 2.74 -6.72
C VAL A 245 24.12 2.03 -6.22
N GLU A 246 24.14 1.65 -4.94
CA GLU A 246 22.99 1.00 -4.31
C GLU A 246 21.86 2.02 -4.10
N CYS A 247 20.73 1.84 -4.80
CA CYS A 247 19.49 2.56 -4.51
C CYS A 247 18.65 1.73 -3.55
N LYS A 248 18.36 2.29 -2.39
CA LYS A 248 17.46 1.68 -1.40
C LYS A 248 16.09 2.33 -1.45
N TYR A 249 15.04 1.56 -1.24
CA TYR A 249 13.65 2.02 -1.18
C TYR A 249 12.93 1.35 -0.01
N ILE A 250 11.99 2.06 0.59
CA ILE A 250 11.06 1.48 1.56
C ILE A 250 9.72 1.31 0.86
N LEU A 251 9.13 0.12 0.96
CA LEU A 251 7.82 -0.21 0.39
C LEU A 251 6.88 -0.62 1.53
N SER A 252 5.74 0.04 1.64
CA SER A 252 4.67 -0.31 2.57
C SER A 252 3.35 -0.50 1.83
N ALA A 253 2.62 -1.57 2.15
CA ALA A 253 1.26 -1.76 1.69
C ALA A 253 0.34 -2.05 2.88
N ALA A 254 -0.84 -1.44 2.87
CA ALA A 254 -1.84 -1.58 3.91
C ALA A 254 -3.20 -1.92 3.29
N VAL A 255 -3.89 -2.87 3.90
CA VAL A 255 -5.24 -3.29 3.52
C VAL A 255 -6.11 -3.31 4.77
N LYS A 256 -7.25 -2.61 4.73
CA LYS A 256 -8.29 -2.70 5.75
C LYS A 256 -9.34 -3.69 5.29
N SER A 257 -9.46 -4.81 6.02
CA SER A 257 -10.44 -5.85 5.72
C SER A 257 -11.77 -5.51 6.36
N PHE A 258 -12.78 -5.14 5.57
CA PHE A 258 -14.16 -5.12 6.04
C PHE A 258 -14.79 -6.48 5.75
N CYS A 259 -14.94 -7.28 6.81
CA CYS A 259 -15.60 -8.59 6.86
C CYS A 259 -14.85 -9.79 6.22
N PRO A 260 -14.04 -10.53 7.02
CA PRO A 260 -13.41 -11.80 6.61
C PRO A 260 -14.39 -12.90 6.21
N GLN A 261 -15.68 -12.78 6.57
CA GLN A 261 -16.67 -13.85 6.42
C GLN A 261 -17.17 -14.03 4.98
N ASN A 262 -16.86 -13.10 4.06
CA ASN A 262 -17.26 -13.16 2.65
C ASN A 262 -16.11 -13.56 1.70
N LEU A 263 -14.91 -13.83 2.22
CA LEU A 263 -13.78 -14.28 1.41
C LEU A 263 -13.76 -15.81 1.41
N SER A 264 -13.94 -16.42 0.25
CA SER A 264 -13.86 -17.88 0.14
C SER A 264 -12.45 -18.34 0.51
N THR A 265 -12.38 -19.45 1.25
CA THR A 265 -11.14 -20.12 1.69
C THR A 265 -10.20 -20.53 0.55
N GLU A 266 -10.65 -20.44 -0.71
CA GLU A 266 -9.88 -20.78 -1.91
C GLU A 266 -9.24 -19.56 -2.61
N THR A 267 -9.53 -18.33 -2.17
CA THR A 267 -8.91 -17.14 -2.77
C THR A 267 -7.59 -16.87 -2.06
N SER A 268 -6.45 -17.03 -2.76
CA SER A 268 -5.19 -16.48 -2.28
C SER A 268 -5.38 -14.97 -2.07
N LEU A 269 -5.48 -14.54 -0.81
CA LEU A 269 -5.77 -13.15 -0.42
C LEU A 269 -4.69 -12.15 -0.86
N LEU A 270 -3.56 -12.67 -1.35
CA LEU A 270 -2.40 -11.92 -1.77
C LEU A 270 -1.90 -12.46 -3.10
N HIS A 271 -1.89 -11.60 -4.11
CA HIS A 271 -1.03 -11.80 -5.25
C HIS A 271 0.42 -11.53 -4.82
N PRO A 272 1.41 -12.28 -5.32
CA PRO A 272 2.81 -11.96 -5.10
C PRO A 272 3.10 -10.54 -5.61
N VAL A 273 4.11 -9.88 -5.02
CA VAL A 273 4.58 -8.58 -5.53
C VAL A 273 5.40 -8.86 -6.79
N VAL A 274 4.75 -8.63 -7.93
CA VAL A 274 5.40 -8.77 -9.23
C VAL A 274 6.10 -7.46 -9.56
N PHE A 275 7.43 -7.47 -9.47
CA PHE A 275 8.24 -6.42 -10.06
C PHE A 275 8.21 -6.58 -11.57
N LYS A 276 7.96 -5.49 -12.30
CA LYS A 276 8.02 -5.47 -13.76
C LYS A 276 8.89 -4.30 -14.19
N THR A 277 9.84 -4.56 -15.09
CA THR A 277 10.51 -3.49 -15.81
C THR A 277 9.54 -2.87 -16.83
N ILE A 278 9.85 -1.68 -17.33
CA ILE A 278 9.06 -1.09 -18.42
C ILE A 278 9.01 -2.03 -19.63
N SER A 279 10.11 -2.72 -19.93
CA SER A 279 10.18 -3.71 -21.01
C SER A 279 9.20 -4.88 -20.80
N ASP A 280 9.05 -5.37 -19.57
CA ASP A 280 8.08 -6.44 -19.22
C ASP A 280 6.62 -5.97 -19.30
N LEU A 281 6.41 -4.65 -19.29
CA LEU A 281 5.12 -4.00 -19.47
C LEU A 281 4.80 -3.67 -20.93
N LEU A 282 5.68 -3.95 -21.88
CA LEU A 282 5.42 -3.81 -23.31
C LEU A 282 5.06 -5.18 -23.92
N PRO A 283 4.25 -5.25 -24.98
CA PRO A 283 4.08 -6.47 -25.75
C PRO A 283 5.42 -6.89 -26.36
N SER A 284 5.72 -8.19 -26.38
CA SER A 284 6.82 -8.73 -27.18
C SER A 284 6.54 -8.39 -28.65
N HIS A 285 7.43 -7.61 -29.28
CA HIS A 285 7.37 -7.33 -30.71
C HIS A 285 7.78 -8.54 -31.53
#